data_AF-A0A820JQU7-F1
#
_entry.id   AF-A0A820JQU7-F1
#
_cell.length_a   1.000
_cell.length_b   1.000
_cell.length_c   1.000
_cell.angle_alpha   90.00
_cell.angle_beta   90.00
_cell.angle_gamma   90.00
#
_symmetry.space_group_name_H-M   'P 1'
#
loop_
_entity.id
_entity.type
_entity.pdbx_description
1 polymer ?
#
loop_
_entity_poly.entity_id
_entity_poly.type
_entity_poly.pdbx_seq_one_letter_code
_entity_poly.pdbx_strand_id
1 'polypeptide(L)'
;MGSGRILGVRKFFFYDQLDLEYSRDTNSVLSKQWNKEWVIDRFHHTIKHGNGVRGYDLMIVMLPNINSHGHHTVSGLLALEAISRLQQMKSADIVIPTVLGGSEFALDHPPTYPENQLAEVLINSTVNEFRFNLRWKLLNVPITDYQTILYWMAAEHKSQGGLIAEVFTEFKRVYEQYFYFTINERDNHISRLLMVQNLFTQLANIHEH
;
A
#
# COMPACT_ATOMS: atom_id res chain seq x y z
N MET A 1 -6.92 16.09 -5.30
CA MET A 1 -7.88 15.72 -4.23
C MET A 1 -9.20 15.15 -4.76
N GLY A 2 -9.61 15.44 -6.00
CA GLY A 2 -10.86 14.90 -6.59
C GLY A 2 -10.93 13.37 -6.60
N SER A 3 -9.83 12.70 -6.96
CA SER A 3 -9.69 11.23 -6.92
C SER A 3 -10.01 10.64 -5.54
N GLY A 4 -9.41 11.16 -4.47
CA GLY A 4 -9.67 10.62 -3.15
C GLY A 4 -11.09 10.91 -2.66
N ARG A 5 -11.77 11.97 -3.14
CA ARG A 5 -13.20 12.16 -2.87
C ARG A 5 -14.05 11.05 -3.48
N ILE A 6 -13.74 10.61 -4.70
CA ILE A 6 -14.41 9.46 -5.36
C ILE A 6 -14.23 8.19 -4.53
N LEU A 7 -13.01 7.99 -4.00
CA LEU A 7 -12.68 6.84 -3.14
C LEU A 7 -13.19 6.98 -1.69
N GLY A 8 -13.87 8.08 -1.33
CA GLY A 8 -14.33 8.33 0.03
C GLY A 8 -13.21 8.60 1.05
N VAL A 9 -12.01 8.95 0.60
CA VAL A 9 -10.87 9.32 1.45
C VAL A 9 -11.16 10.65 2.14
N ARG A 10 -11.10 10.64 3.48
CA ARG A 10 -11.48 11.80 4.32
C ARG A 10 -10.30 12.66 4.78
N LYS A 11 -9.08 12.10 4.77
CA LYS A 11 -7.88 12.77 5.25
C LYS A 11 -6.74 12.52 4.27
N PHE A 12 -6.00 13.57 3.95
CA PHE A 12 -4.77 13.52 3.17
C PHE A 12 -3.66 14.10 4.03
N PHE A 13 -2.53 13.42 4.08
CA PHE A 13 -1.32 13.89 4.73
C PHE A 13 -0.26 14.03 3.65
N PHE A 14 0.11 15.27 3.32
CA PHE A 14 1.19 15.55 2.39
C PHE A 14 2.48 15.73 3.19
N TYR A 15 3.53 15.06 2.71
CA TYR A 15 4.86 15.07 3.32
C TYR A 15 5.80 16.03 2.55
N ASP A 16 5.31 16.69 1.51
CA ASP A 16 5.97 17.82 0.85
C ASP A 16 7.44 17.60 0.48
N GLN A 17 7.84 16.34 0.25
CA GLN A 17 9.13 15.98 -0.32
C GLN A 17 8.97 15.94 -1.83
N LEU A 18 9.80 16.71 -2.53
CA LEU A 18 9.67 16.88 -3.98
C LEU A 18 10.10 15.63 -4.73
N ASP A 19 9.37 15.31 -5.79
CA ASP A 19 9.80 14.39 -6.84
C ASP A 19 10.45 15.22 -7.95
N LEU A 20 11.78 15.25 -8.00
CA LEU A 20 12.51 16.14 -8.91
C LEU A 20 12.73 15.53 -10.29
N GLU A 21 12.83 14.20 -10.37
CA GLU A 21 13.11 13.49 -11.61
C GLU A 21 12.61 12.04 -11.57
N TYR A 22 12.25 11.51 -12.73
CA TYR A 22 11.98 10.08 -12.87
C TYR A 22 13.29 9.29 -12.87
N SER A 23 13.47 8.42 -11.88
CA SER A 23 14.65 7.55 -11.75
C SER A 23 14.29 6.32 -10.94
N ARG A 24 14.91 5.17 -11.24
CA ARG A 24 14.78 3.94 -10.43
C ARG A 24 15.80 3.86 -9.28
N ASP A 25 16.73 4.81 -9.23
CA ASP A 25 17.77 4.85 -8.20
C ASP A 25 17.22 5.34 -6.85
N THR A 26 17.00 4.40 -5.94
CA THR A 26 16.53 4.68 -4.57
C THR A 26 17.55 5.46 -3.75
N ASN A 27 18.85 5.35 -4.07
CA ASN A 27 19.88 6.11 -3.37
C ASN A 27 19.81 7.59 -3.72
N SER A 28 19.53 7.95 -4.98
CA SER A 28 19.34 9.35 -5.38
C SER A 28 18.22 10.00 -4.56
N VAL A 29 17.08 9.31 -4.42
CA VAL A 29 15.95 9.80 -3.62
C VAL A 29 16.34 10.00 -2.15
N LEU A 30 16.93 8.98 -1.52
CA LEU A 30 17.26 8.99 -0.09
C LEU A 30 18.42 9.93 0.28
N SER A 31 19.36 10.18 -0.63
CA SER A 31 20.56 10.97 -0.35
C SER A 31 20.49 12.42 -0.84
N LYS A 32 19.66 12.71 -1.85
CA LYS A 32 19.65 14.04 -2.50
C LYS A 32 18.31 14.75 -2.46
N GLN A 33 17.20 14.02 -2.37
CA GLN A 33 15.87 14.62 -2.56
C GLN A 33 15.09 14.68 -1.24
N TRP A 34 15.01 13.57 -0.52
CA TRP A 34 14.12 13.45 0.63
C TRP A 34 14.90 13.50 1.95
N ASN A 35 14.36 14.24 2.92
CA ASN A 35 14.83 14.16 4.29
C ASN A 35 14.23 12.93 4.98
N LYS A 36 15.00 11.83 4.99
CA LYS A 36 14.61 10.55 5.58
C LYS A 36 14.05 10.69 7.00
N GLU A 37 14.79 11.31 7.91
CA GLU A 37 14.41 11.37 9.33
C GLU A 37 13.12 12.17 9.52
N TRP A 38 12.99 13.29 8.80
CA TRP A 38 11.75 14.07 8.81
C TRP A 38 10.55 13.26 8.29
N VAL A 39 10.73 12.47 7.21
CA VAL A 39 9.66 11.61 6.68
C VAL A 39 9.25 10.53 7.69
N ILE A 40 10.22 9.91 8.36
CA ILE A 40 9.97 8.91 9.41
C ILE A 40 9.17 9.52 10.57
N ASP A 41 9.55 10.71 11.04
CA ASP A 41 8.82 11.41 12.10
C ASP A 41 7.37 11.73 11.69
N ARG A 42 7.16 12.10 10.43
CA ARG A 42 5.82 12.33 9.89
C ARG A 42 5.00 11.05 9.79
N PHE A 43 5.61 9.92 9.43
CA PHE A 43 4.94 8.61 9.52
C PHE A 43 4.53 8.29 10.95
N HIS A 44 5.43 8.47 11.93
CA HIS A 44 5.09 8.24 13.34
C HIS A 44 3.93 9.10 13.80
N HIS A 45 3.95 10.39 13.44
CA HIS A 45 2.87 11.31 13.76
C HIS A 45 1.55 10.88 13.12
N THR A 46 1.55 10.55 11.83
CA THR A 46 0.35 10.11 11.10
C THR A 46 -0.20 8.80 11.65
N ILE A 47 0.64 7.81 11.94
CA ILE A 47 0.21 6.52 12.51
C ILE A 47 -0.46 6.73 13.87
N LYS A 48 0.13 7.55 14.75
CA LYS A 48 -0.36 7.78 16.12
C LYS A 48 -1.60 8.67 16.18
N HIS A 49 -1.71 9.66 15.30
CA HIS A 49 -2.70 10.74 15.45
C HIS A 49 -3.65 10.90 14.25
N GLY A 50 -3.35 10.26 13.12
CA GLY A 50 -4.12 10.43 11.88
C GLY A 50 -5.57 9.93 11.97
N ASN A 51 -5.85 8.93 12.81
CA ASN A 51 -7.19 8.38 13.01
C ASN A 51 -7.75 8.61 14.44
N GLY A 52 -7.21 9.60 15.16
CA GLY A 52 -7.57 9.83 16.56
C GLY A 52 -7.07 8.70 17.48
N VAL A 53 -7.73 8.51 18.62
CA VAL A 53 -7.30 7.58 19.70
C VAL A 53 -7.26 6.12 19.24
N ARG A 54 -8.01 5.74 18.19
CA ARG A 54 -8.07 4.36 17.70
C ARG A 54 -6.84 3.94 16.89
N GLY A 55 -6.06 4.88 16.35
CA GLY A 55 -4.97 4.55 15.42
C GLY A 55 -5.45 3.87 14.14
N TYR A 56 -4.52 3.26 13.40
CA TYR A 56 -4.81 2.49 12.19
C TYR A 56 -4.50 1.01 12.43
N ASP A 57 -5.41 0.12 12.02
CA ASP A 57 -5.21 -1.34 12.10
C ASP A 57 -4.39 -1.89 10.92
N LEU A 58 -4.50 -1.22 9.77
CA LEU A 58 -3.90 -1.62 8.50
C LEU A 58 -3.20 -0.44 7.84
N MET A 59 -2.01 -0.70 7.28
CA MET A 59 -1.27 0.22 6.42
C MET A 59 -0.96 -0.49 5.10
N ILE A 60 -1.37 0.10 3.98
CA ILE A 60 -1.02 -0.39 2.65
C ILE A 60 0.05 0.55 2.09
N VAL A 61 1.17 -0.03 1.67
CA VAL A 61 2.29 0.70 1.07
C VAL A 61 2.52 0.22 -0.35
N MET A 62 3.18 1.03 -1.17
CA MET A 62 3.72 0.53 -2.43
C MET A 62 4.75 -0.55 -2.12
N LEU A 63 4.58 -1.71 -2.73
CA LEU A 63 5.49 -2.83 -2.59
C LEU A 63 6.86 -2.45 -3.17
N PRO A 64 7.95 -2.44 -2.37
CA PRO A 64 9.27 -2.11 -2.89
C PRO A 64 9.67 -3.03 -4.05
N ASN A 65 9.99 -2.45 -5.20
CA ASN A 65 10.37 -3.19 -6.39
C ASN A 65 11.45 -2.42 -7.17
N ILE A 66 12.49 -3.11 -7.64
CA ILE A 66 13.60 -2.49 -8.38
C ILE A 66 13.19 -1.91 -9.74
N ASN A 67 12.05 -2.37 -10.28
CA ASN A 67 11.52 -1.88 -11.56
C ASN A 67 10.61 -0.67 -11.42
N SER A 68 10.13 -0.37 -10.20
CA SER A 68 9.29 0.79 -9.92
C SER A 68 10.10 2.07 -9.91
N HIS A 69 9.42 3.20 -10.08
CA HIS A 69 9.98 4.52 -9.83
C HIS A 69 10.58 4.59 -8.42
N GLY A 70 11.77 5.16 -8.29
CA GLY A 70 12.55 5.18 -7.04
C GLY A 70 11.77 5.79 -5.89
N HIS A 71 10.95 6.81 -6.15
CA HIS A 71 10.06 7.40 -5.15
C HIS A 71 8.98 6.44 -4.64
N HIS A 72 8.42 5.57 -5.49
CA HIS A 72 7.47 4.54 -5.05
C HIS A 72 8.15 3.55 -4.10
N THR A 73 9.32 3.06 -4.50
CA THR A 73 10.10 2.09 -3.72
C THR A 73 10.55 2.70 -2.38
N VAL A 74 11.11 3.91 -2.39
CA VAL A 74 11.58 4.59 -1.18
C VAL A 74 10.43 4.93 -0.24
N SER A 75 9.27 5.34 -0.74
CA SER A 75 8.08 5.57 0.11
C SER A 75 7.70 4.31 0.89
N GLY A 76 7.67 3.14 0.22
CA GLY A 76 7.43 1.85 0.88
C GLY A 76 8.50 1.49 1.90
N LEU A 77 9.78 1.67 1.57
CA LEU A 77 10.90 1.39 2.48
C LEU A 77 10.87 2.29 3.73
N LEU A 78 10.60 3.58 3.58
CA LEU A 78 10.51 4.51 4.71
C LEU A 78 9.31 4.19 5.62
N ALA A 79 8.18 3.80 5.05
CA ALA A 79 7.04 3.34 5.83
C ALA A 79 7.38 2.09 6.66
N LEU A 80 8.04 1.09 6.06
CA LEU A 80 8.48 -0.13 6.75
C LEU A 80 9.51 0.19 7.85
N GLU A 81 10.43 1.12 7.59
CA GLU A 81 11.36 1.59 8.62
C GLU A 81 10.66 2.32 9.76
N ALA A 82 9.66 3.16 9.47
CA ALA A 82 8.87 3.83 10.49
C ALA A 82 8.18 2.81 11.42
N ILE A 83 7.60 1.75 10.85
CA ILE A 83 6.98 0.65 11.60
C ILE A 83 8.01 -0.09 12.46
N SER A 84 9.17 -0.43 11.88
CA SER A 84 10.25 -1.10 12.61
C SER A 84 10.68 -0.28 13.83
N ARG A 85 10.83 1.04 13.68
CA ARG A 85 11.18 1.94 14.78
C ARG A 85 10.07 2.01 15.84
N LEU A 86 8.79 2.05 15.44
CA LEU A 86 7.68 2.01 16.39
C LEU A 86 7.64 0.70 17.20
N GLN A 87 7.89 -0.44 16.54
CA GLN A 87 7.96 -1.75 17.20
C GLN A 87 9.11 -1.83 18.21
N GLN A 88 10.23 -1.14 17.96
CA GLN A 88 11.36 -1.07 18.89
C GLN A 88 11.07 -0.18 20.10
N MET A 89 10.26 0.88 19.93
CA MET A 89 9.91 1.83 20.99
C MET A 89 8.83 1.32 21.97
N LYS A 90 8.29 0.09 21.78
CA LYS A 90 7.23 -0.59 22.55
C LYS A 90 6.59 0.26 23.66
N SER A 91 5.57 1.04 23.31
CA SER A 91 4.66 1.66 24.27
C SER A 91 3.27 1.06 24.14
N ALA A 92 2.62 0.77 25.27
CA ALA A 92 1.28 0.18 25.32
C ALA A 92 0.21 1.07 24.64
N ASP A 93 0.51 2.36 24.48
CA ASP A 93 -0.45 3.36 23.97
C ASP A 93 -0.42 3.51 22.44
N ILE A 94 0.47 2.79 21.73
CA ILE A 94 0.62 2.91 20.28
C ILE A 94 0.05 1.66 19.59
N VAL A 95 -1.03 1.85 18.83
CA VAL A 95 -1.51 0.84 17.88
C VAL A 95 -0.59 0.84 16.66
N ILE A 96 0.17 -0.24 16.48
CA ILE A 96 1.05 -0.44 15.33
C ILE A 96 0.27 -1.19 14.25
N PRO A 97 0.02 -0.59 13.06
CA PRO A 97 -0.76 -1.22 12.01
C PRO A 97 -0.06 -2.45 11.44
N THR A 98 -0.85 -3.40 10.94
CA THR A 98 -0.37 -4.47 10.07
C THR A 98 -0.05 -3.87 8.70
N VAL A 99 1.12 -4.15 8.14
CA VAL A 99 1.55 -3.55 6.86
C VAL A 99 1.45 -4.55 5.72
N LEU A 100 0.80 -4.14 4.63
CA LEU A 100 0.74 -4.89 3.36
C LEU A 100 1.40 -4.09 2.24
N GLY A 101 2.09 -4.79 1.34
CA GLY A 101 2.64 -4.21 0.12
C GLY A 101 1.70 -4.42 -1.06
N GLY A 102 1.10 -3.35 -1.58
CA GLY A 102 0.33 -3.37 -2.81
C GLY A 102 1.25 -3.35 -4.04
N SER A 103 1.10 -4.32 -4.92
CA SER A 103 1.95 -4.45 -6.11
C SER A 103 1.46 -3.60 -7.27
N GLU A 104 2.36 -2.79 -7.82
CA GLU A 104 2.18 -2.09 -9.10
C GLU A 104 2.20 -3.08 -10.28
N PHE A 105 2.89 -4.22 -10.13
CA PHE A 105 3.07 -5.23 -11.18
C PHE A 105 2.30 -6.52 -10.89
N ALA A 106 1.94 -7.25 -11.94
CA ALA A 106 1.48 -8.62 -11.80
C ALA A 106 2.73 -9.47 -11.58
N LEU A 107 2.83 -10.10 -10.42
CA LEU A 107 3.98 -10.89 -10.02
C LEU A 107 3.56 -12.36 -9.92
N ASP A 108 4.30 -13.24 -10.58
CA ASP A 108 4.11 -14.68 -10.50
C ASP A 108 4.66 -15.28 -9.20
N HIS A 109 5.56 -14.54 -8.54
CA HIS A 109 6.25 -14.96 -7.32
C HIS A 109 6.30 -13.82 -6.31
N PRO A 110 6.39 -14.13 -5.00
CA PRO A 110 6.65 -13.12 -3.98
C PRO A 110 7.88 -12.30 -4.37
N PRO A 111 7.79 -10.96 -4.38
CA PRO A 111 8.94 -10.14 -4.73
C PRO A 111 10.01 -10.24 -3.65
N THR A 112 11.25 -10.04 -4.08
CA THR A 112 12.37 -9.85 -3.18
C THR A 112 13.01 -8.49 -3.45
N TYR A 113 13.41 -7.81 -2.39
CA TYR A 113 14.19 -6.58 -2.46
C TYR A 113 15.46 -6.75 -1.61
N PRO A 114 16.52 -7.35 -2.18
CA PRO A 114 17.68 -7.83 -1.41
C PRO A 114 18.46 -6.70 -0.72
N GLU A 115 18.33 -5.46 -1.20
CA GLU A 115 19.01 -4.29 -0.65
C GLU A 115 18.43 -3.85 0.71
N ASN A 116 17.23 -4.33 1.09
CA ASN A 116 16.62 -3.96 2.37
C ASN A 116 15.76 -5.09 2.96
N GLN A 117 16.23 -5.68 4.06
CA GLN A 117 15.54 -6.78 4.77
C GLN A 117 14.15 -6.40 5.30
N LEU A 118 13.86 -5.12 5.53
CA LEU A 118 12.52 -4.71 5.99
C LEU A 118 11.43 -4.94 4.94
N ALA A 119 11.81 -5.04 3.66
CA ALA A 119 10.92 -5.32 2.54
C ALA A 119 10.70 -6.82 2.29
N GLU A 120 11.22 -7.69 3.16
CA GLU A 120 11.02 -9.12 3.05
C GLU A 120 9.54 -9.48 3.22
N VAL A 121 8.99 -10.19 2.22
CA VAL A 121 7.64 -10.74 2.25
C VAL A 121 7.67 -12.06 2.98
N LEU A 122 6.64 -12.32 3.79
CA LEU A 122 6.46 -13.59 4.47
C LEU A 122 6.21 -14.69 3.43
N ILE A 123 7.07 -15.71 3.46
CA ILE A 123 6.98 -16.90 2.61
C ILE A 123 6.56 -18.09 3.49
N ASN A 124 5.26 -18.26 3.69
CA ASN A 124 4.63 -19.47 4.19
C ASN A 124 4.12 -20.31 3.00
N SER A 125 4.18 -21.65 3.07
CA SER A 125 3.63 -22.51 2.02
C SER A 125 2.10 -22.35 1.83
N THR A 126 1.40 -21.64 2.73
CA THR A 126 -0.06 -21.51 2.73
C THR A 126 -0.62 -20.12 2.41
N VAL A 127 0.03 -18.98 2.77
CA VAL A 127 -0.46 -17.62 2.44
C VAL A 127 0.70 -16.62 2.32
N ASN A 128 1.01 -16.20 1.10
CA ASN A 128 2.04 -15.17 0.81
C ASN A 128 1.47 -13.94 0.10
N GLU A 129 0.24 -14.06 -0.37
CA GLU A 129 -0.38 -13.15 -1.31
C GLU A 129 -1.88 -13.11 -1.03
N PHE A 130 -2.42 -11.89 -1.05
CA PHE A 130 -3.83 -11.60 -1.00
C PHE A 130 -4.23 -10.90 -2.29
N ARG A 131 -5.43 -11.22 -2.80
CA ARG A 131 -5.90 -10.69 -4.08
C ARG A 131 -7.23 -9.96 -3.91
N PHE A 132 -7.33 -8.80 -4.54
CA PHE A 132 -8.62 -8.11 -4.69
C PHE A 132 -9.08 -8.21 -6.15
N ASN A 133 -10.31 -8.68 -6.37
CA ASN A 133 -10.88 -8.85 -7.71
C ASN A 133 -11.36 -7.49 -8.23
N LEU A 134 -10.71 -6.98 -9.28
CA LEU A 134 -11.07 -5.72 -9.93
C LEU A 134 -12.44 -5.78 -10.63
N ARG A 135 -12.99 -6.97 -10.86
CA ARG A 135 -14.34 -7.18 -11.38
C ARG A 135 -15.40 -7.28 -10.28
N TRP A 136 -15.03 -6.96 -9.04
CA TRP A 136 -15.96 -6.89 -7.91
C TRP A 136 -17.11 -5.94 -8.25
N LYS A 137 -18.35 -6.46 -8.19
CA LYS A 137 -19.53 -5.74 -8.68
C LYS A 137 -20.00 -4.72 -7.64
N LEU A 138 -20.16 -3.47 -8.06
CA LEU A 138 -20.62 -2.37 -7.19
C LEU A 138 -22.09 -2.50 -6.83
N LEU A 139 -22.85 -3.14 -7.71
CA LEU A 139 -24.29 -3.37 -7.64
C LEU A 139 -24.57 -4.73 -8.29
N ASN A 140 -25.75 -5.30 -8.04
CA ASN A 140 -26.22 -6.52 -8.71
C ASN A 140 -26.60 -6.28 -10.19
N VAL A 141 -25.86 -5.42 -10.91
CA VAL A 141 -26.00 -5.19 -12.35
C VAL A 141 -24.68 -5.48 -13.07
N PRO A 142 -24.70 -6.03 -14.30
CA PRO A 142 -23.49 -6.53 -14.95
C PRO A 142 -22.45 -5.45 -15.29
N ILE A 143 -22.90 -4.21 -15.44
CA ILE A 143 -22.18 -3.13 -16.13
C ILE A 143 -21.26 -2.33 -15.18
N THR A 144 -21.48 -2.42 -13.86
CA THR A 144 -20.74 -1.62 -12.87
C THR A 144 -19.93 -2.53 -11.93
N ASP A 145 -18.63 -2.65 -12.18
CA ASP A 145 -17.66 -3.19 -11.23
C ASP A 145 -16.65 -2.13 -10.80
N TYR A 146 -15.73 -2.53 -9.93
CA TYR A 146 -14.70 -1.67 -9.36
C TYR A 146 -13.86 -0.93 -10.40
N GLN A 147 -13.73 -1.46 -11.63
CA GLN A 147 -13.07 -0.72 -12.73
C GLN A 147 -13.77 0.62 -13.04
N THR A 148 -15.08 0.71 -12.81
CA THR A 148 -15.84 1.96 -12.93
C THR A 148 -15.30 3.06 -12.01
N ILE A 149 -14.97 2.70 -10.77
CA ILE A 149 -14.36 3.64 -9.81
C ILE A 149 -12.98 4.08 -10.30
N LEU A 150 -12.19 3.16 -10.84
CA LEU A 150 -10.86 3.46 -11.39
C LEU A 150 -10.95 4.42 -12.58
N TYR A 151 -11.92 4.25 -13.48
CA TYR A 151 -12.15 5.21 -14.58
C TYR A 151 -12.51 6.61 -14.08
N TRP A 152 -13.40 6.72 -13.09
CA TRP A 152 -13.74 8.00 -12.49
C TRP A 152 -12.54 8.65 -11.81
N MET A 153 -11.74 7.86 -11.09
CA MET A 153 -10.51 8.32 -10.47
C MET A 153 -9.50 8.84 -11.51
N ALA A 154 -9.28 8.10 -12.61
CA ALA A 154 -8.37 8.49 -13.68
C ALA A 154 -8.82 9.79 -14.37
N ALA A 155 -10.13 9.98 -14.55
CA ALA A 155 -10.69 11.20 -15.14
C ALA A 155 -10.41 12.49 -14.32
N GLU A 156 -10.21 12.36 -13.01
CA GLU A 156 -9.83 13.49 -12.13
C GLU A 156 -8.35 13.89 -12.27
N HIS A 157 -7.50 13.04 -12.85
CA HIS A 157 -6.05 13.25 -12.97
C HIS A 157 -5.63 13.59 -14.41
N LYS A 158 -6.21 14.67 -14.95
CA LYS A 158 -6.00 15.11 -16.35
C LYS A 158 -4.53 15.41 -16.72
N SER A 159 -3.67 15.68 -15.73
CA SER A 159 -2.23 15.94 -15.92
C SER A 159 -1.35 14.70 -15.80
N GLN A 160 -1.90 13.52 -15.50
CA GLN A 160 -1.17 12.25 -15.44
C GLN A 160 -1.65 11.31 -16.54
N GLY A 161 -1.37 11.68 -17.80
CA GLY A 161 -1.74 10.87 -18.98
C GLY A 161 -1.27 9.42 -18.93
N GLY A 162 -0.21 9.11 -18.15
CA GLY A 162 0.25 7.75 -17.89
C GLY A 162 -0.74 6.89 -17.10
N LEU A 163 -1.37 7.42 -16.04
CA LEU A 163 -2.40 6.70 -15.28
C LEU A 163 -3.64 6.42 -16.13
N ILE A 164 -4.04 7.41 -16.94
CA ILE A 164 -5.13 7.26 -17.91
C ILE A 164 -4.76 6.17 -18.92
N ALA A 165 -3.58 6.25 -19.55
CA ALA A 165 -3.12 5.23 -20.49
C ALA A 165 -3.10 3.84 -19.85
N GLU A 166 -2.51 3.67 -18.67
CA GLU A 166 -2.46 2.38 -17.97
C GLU A 166 -3.85 1.80 -17.69
N VAL A 167 -4.77 2.63 -17.16
CA VAL A 167 -6.17 2.23 -16.89
C VAL A 167 -6.91 1.85 -18.19
N PHE A 168 -6.63 2.50 -19.32
CA PHE A 168 -7.34 2.26 -20.58
C PHE A 168 -6.67 1.23 -21.52
N THR A 169 -5.36 0.97 -21.40
CA THR A 169 -4.61 0.11 -22.33
C THR A 169 -3.98 -1.12 -21.66
N GLU A 170 -3.61 -1.04 -20.39
CA GLU A 170 -2.84 -2.07 -19.69
C GLU A 170 -3.59 -2.78 -18.56
N PHE A 171 -4.77 -2.29 -18.20
CA PHE A 171 -5.68 -2.89 -17.20
C PHE A 171 -6.35 -4.18 -17.71
N LYS A 172 -5.55 -5.13 -18.20
CA LYS A 172 -5.94 -6.52 -18.48
C LYS A 172 -5.96 -7.38 -17.22
N ARG A 173 -5.55 -6.83 -16.07
CA ARG A 173 -5.48 -7.55 -14.81
C ARG A 173 -6.87 -7.72 -14.20
N VAL A 174 -7.14 -8.95 -13.77
CA VAL A 174 -8.37 -9.29 -13.04
C VAL A 174 -8.20 -9.03 -11.54
N TYR A 175 -6.96 -9.04 -11.04
CA TYR A 175 -6.67 -8.91 -9.61
C TYR A 175 -5.59 -7.85 -9.33
N GLU A 176 -5.76 -7.13 -8.23
CA GLU A 176 -4.67 -6.46 -7.51
C GLU A 176 -4.04 -7.45 -6.53
N GLN A 177 -2.72 -7.33 -6.32
CA GLN A 177 -1.96 -8.23 -5.45
C GLN A 177 -1.39 -7.48 -4.25
N TYR A 178 -1.55 -8.08 -3.08
CA TYR A 178 -1.11 -7.54 -1.80
C TYR A 178 -0.25 -8.59 -1.09
N PHE A 179 0.92 -8.19 -0.61
CA PHE A 179 1.88 -9.09 0.00
C PHE A 179 2.04 -8.77 1.48
N TYR A 180 2.14 -9.80 2.30
CA TYR A 180 2.27 -9.67 3.75
C TYR A 180 3.75 -9.64 4.13
N PHE A 181 4.21 -8.57 4.79
CA PHE A 181 5.63 -8.45 5.15
C PHE A 181 5.99 -9.24 6.40
N THR A 182 7.23 -9.76 6.47
CA THR A 182 7.77 -10.45 7.65
C THR A 182 7.86 -9.55 8.88
N ILE A 183 7.94 -8.23 8.70
CA ILE A 183 7.95 -7.26 9.82
C ILE A 183 6.71 -7.35 10.71
N ASN A 184 5.59 -7.84 10.16
CA ASN A 184 4.37 -8.04 10.92
C ASN A 184 4.50 -9.17 11.96
N GLU A 185 5.48 -10.08 11.78
CA GLU A 185 5.68 -11.25 12.63
C GLU A 185 6.23 -10.91 14.03
N ARG A 186 6.80 -9.71 14.20
CA ARG A 186 7.48 -9.32 15.45
C ARG A 186 6.54 -9.15 16.65
N ASP A 187 5.26 -8.85 16.42
CA ASP A 187 4.25 -8.66 17.47
C ASP A 187 2.90 -9.28 17.05
N ASN A 188 2.40 -10.23 17.85
CA ASN A 188 1.07 -10.86 17.73
C ASN A 188 0.70 -11.34 16.31
N HIS A 189 1.64 -12.02 15.64
CA HIS A 189 1.57 -12.37 14.22
C HIS A 189 0.31 -13.14 13.80
N ILE A 190 -0.10 -14.14 14.59
CA ILE A 190 -1.28 -14.97 14.30
C ILE A 190 -2.53 -14.11 14.18
N SER A 191 -2.74 -13.20 15.14
CA SER A 191 -3.92 -12.32 15.14
C SER A 191 -3.91 -11.37 13.94
N ARG A 192 -2.74 -10.85 13.55
CA ARG A 192 -2.62 -9.94 12.39
C ARG A 192 -2.86 -10.65 11.07
N LEU A 193 -2.30 -11.85 10.88
CA LEU A 193 -2.52 -12.63 9.67
C LEU A 193 -3.99 -13.04 9.55
N LEU A 194 -4.62 -13.51 10.64
CA LEU A 194 -6.05 -13.83 10.66
C LEU A 194 -6.93 -12.62 10.35
N MET A 195 -6.59 -11.43 10.86
CA MET A 195 -7.30 -10.19 10.53
C MET A 195 -7.27 -9.92 9.03
N VAL A 196 -6.10 -10.03 8.38
CA VAL A 196 -5.96 -9.82 6.94
C VAL A 196 -6.69 -10.89 6.14
N GLN A 197 -6.59 -12.16 6.53
CA GLN A 197 -7.33 -13.26 5.91
C GLN A 197 -8.85 -13.00 5.96
N ASN A 198 -9.38 -12.67 7.14
CA ASN A 198 -10.80 -12.36 7.32
C ASN A 198 -11.23 -11.18 6.46
N LEU A 199 -10.42 -10.12 6.37
CA LEU A 199 -10.71 -8.97 5.50
C LEU A 199 -10.85 -9.40 4.04
N PHE A 200 -9.88 -10.13 3.50
CA PHE A 200 -9.92 -10.56 2.09
C PHE A 200 -11.01 -11.61 1.82
N THR A 201 -11.33 -12.47 2.79
CA THR A 201 -12.49 -13.36 2.71
C THR A 201 -13.80 -12.58 2.68
N GLN A 202 -13.96 -11.55 3.52
CA GLN A 202 -15.14 -10.69 3.49
C GLN A 202 -15.25 -9.97 2.15
N LEU A 203 -14.17 -9.39 1.64
CA LEU A 203 -14.14 -8.73 0.34
C LEU A 203 -14.52 -9.68 -0.82
N ALA A 204 -14.15 -10.95 -0.73
CA ALA A 204 -14.55 -11.97 -1.70
C ALA A 204 -16.03 -12.39 -1.58
N ASN A 205 -16.59 -12.41 -0.37
CA ASN A 205 -17.90 -12.99 -0.07
C ASN A 205 -19.10 -12.01 -0.10
N ILE A 206 -18.89 -10.71 -0.30
CA ILE A 206 -19.99 -9.70 -0.34
C ILE A 206 -21.00 -9.94 -1.50
N HIS A 207 -20.86 -11.01 -2.29
CA HIS A 207 -21.75 -11.37 -3.41
C HIS A 207 -22.82 -12.44 -3.11
N GLU A 208 -23.03 -12.87 -1.86
CA GLU A 208 -24.07 -13.88 -1.54
C GLU A 208 -25.41 -13.33 -1.02
N HIS A 209 -25.65 -12.01 -1.06
CA HIS A 209 -26.89 -11.39 -0.55
C HIS A 209 -27.57 -10.46 -1.55
#